data_AF-A0A7W0KIT0-F1
#
_entry.id   AF-A0A7W0KIT0-F1
#
_cell.length_a   1.000
_cell.length_b   1.000
_cell.length_c   1.000
_cell.angle_alpha   90.00
_cell.angle_beta   90.00
_cell.angle_gamma   90.00
#
_symmetry.space_group_name_H-M   'P 1'
#
loop_
_entity.id
_entity.type
_entity.pdbx_description
1 polymer ?
#
loop_
_entity_poly.entity_id
_entity_poly.type
_entity_poly.pdbx_seq_one_letter_code
_entity_poly.pdbx_strand_id
1 'polypeptide(L)'
;DTSIRAFRDEVVSVIGARNLVDVRSPDEFAGRLVAPAHLPQEGAQRPGHIPGAISVPWSKAANEDGTFKSDEDLTTLYADAGIDGDKDTIAYCRIGERSSHTWFVLRELLGHKNVKNYDGSWTEYGSLVGVPIELGDPK
;
A
#
# COMPACT_ATOMS: atom_id res chain seq x y z
N ASP A 1 9.66 16.81 1.19
CA ASP A 1 10.26 16.13 2.34
C ASP A 1 10.49 14.67 1.99
N THR A 2 11.74 14.20 2.05
CA THR A 2 12.11 12.81 1.72
C THR A 2 12.00 11.88 2.92
N SER A 3 11.75 12.40 4.12
CA SER A 3 11.59 11.60 5.33
C SER A 3 10.30 10.76 5.33
N ILE A 4 9.24 11.27 4.65
CA ILE A 4 7.91 10.64 4.56
C ILE A 4 7.61 10.09 3.15
N ARG A 5 8.58 10.12 2.23
CA ARG A 5 8.41 9.71 0.83
C ARG A 5 9.40 8.59 0.49
N ALA A 6 8.91 7.52 -0.12
CA ALA A 6 9.72 6.45 -0.66
C ALA A 6 9.77 6.57 -2.20
N PHE A 7 10.89 6.14 -2.79
CA PHE A 7 11.08 6.10 -4.24
C PHE A 7 11.30 4.65 -4.70
N ARG A 8 11.11 4.36 -5.98
CA ARG A 8 11.20 2.99 -6.54
C ARG A 8 12.44 2.20 -6.10
N ASP A 9 13.62 2.82 -6.05
CA ASP A 9 14.87 2.12 -5.73
C ASP A 9 14.90 1.70 -4.25
N GLU A 10 14.38 2.56 -3.36
CA GLU A 10 14.18 2.22 -1.95
C GLU A 10 13.18 1.08 -1.81
N VAL A 11 12.03 1.17 -2.48
CA VAL A 11 10.96 0.15 -2.44
C VAL A 11 11.49 -1.22 -2.85
N VAL A 12 12.24 -1.30 -3.96
CA VAL A 12 12.83 -2.56 -4.43
C VAL A 12 13.86 -3.10 -3.43
N SER A 13 14.67 -2.23 -2.82
CA SER A 13 15.72 -2.65 -1.89
C SER A 13 15.22 -3.22 -0.56
N VAL A 14 13.98 -2.92 -0.17
CA VAL A 14 13.41 -3.29 1.15
C VAL A 14 12.40 -4.43 1.09
N ILE A 15 12.22 -5.07 -0.07
CA ILE A 15 11.34 -6.24 -0.24
C ILE A 15 11.74 -7.33 0.78
N GLY A 16 10.76 -7.78 1.56
CA GLY A 16 10.95 -8.76 2.64
C GLY A 16 11.57 -8.22 3.93
N ALA A 17 12.05 -6.97 3.95
CA ALA A 17 12.67 -6.34 5.13
C ALA A 17 11.73 -5.39 5.87
N ARG A 18 10.83 -4.71 5.15
CA ARG A 18 9.86 -3.73 5.69
C ARG A 18 8.43 -4.15 5.43
N ASN A 19 7.49 -3.53 6.15
CA ASN A 19 6.07 -3.66 5.80
C ASN A 19 5.82 -2.91 4.49
N LEU A 20 5.34 -3.62 3.47
CA LEU A 20 4.84 -3.02 2.24
C LEU A 20 3.31 -3.16 2.24
N VAL A 21 2.60 -2.04 2.34
CA VAL A 21 1.13 -2.05 2.47
C VAL A 21 0.50 -1.63 1.15
N ASP A 22 -0.15 -2.58 0.49
CA ASP A 22 -0.94 -2.35 -0.72
C ASP A 22 -2.38 -2.03 -0.33
N VAL A 23 -2.81 -0.81 -0.65
CA VAL A 23 -4.13 -0.31 -0.25
C VAL A 23 -5.16 -0.31 -1.38
N ARG A 24 -4.84 -0.97 -2.49
CA ARG A 24 -5.75 -1.17 -3.63
C ARG A 24 -6.81 -2.22 -3.32
N SER A 25 -7.72 -2.46 -4.27
CA SER A 25 -8.71 -3.51 -4.12
C SER A 25 -8.07 -4.91 -4.12
N PRO A 26 -8.73 -5.93 -3.54
CA PRO A 26 -8.24 -7.31 -3.57
C PRO A 26 -7.97 -7.84 -4.98
N ASP A 27 -8.77 -7.44 -5.97
CA ASP A 27 -8.58 -7.87 -7.36
C ASP A 27 -7.39 -7.21 -8.05
N GLU A 28 -7.09 -5.96 -7.70
CA GLU A 28 -5.86 -5.28 -8.13
C GLU A 28 -4.62 -5.94 -7.49
N PHE A 29 -4.70 -6.23 -6.18
CA PHE A 29 -3.65 -6.93 -5.45
C PHE A 29 -3.38 -8.31 -6.05
N ALA A 30 -4.42 -9.11 -6.25
CA ALA A 30 -4.30 -10.46 -6.79
C ALA A 30 -3.86 -10.51 -8.26
N GLY A 31 -3.91 -9.38 -8.96
CA GLY A 31 -3.56 -9.25 -10.36
C GLY A 31 -4.66 -9.69 -11.33
N ARG A 32 -5.91 -9.78 -10.86
CA ARG A 32 -7.09 -9.96 -11.74
C ARG A 32 -7.41 -8.69 -12.52
N LEU A 33 -7.07 -7.53 -11.95
CA LEU A 33 -7.21 -6.22 -12.57
C LEU A 33 -5.87 -5.48 -12.54
N VAL A 34 -5.47 -4.88 -13.66
CA VAL A 34 -4.32 -3.97 -13.70
C VAL A 34 -4.72 -2.61 -13.11
N ALA A 35 -5.86 -2.09 -13.56
CA ALA A 35 -6.50 -0.87 -13.09
C ALA A 35 -7.98 -0.90 -13.50
N PRO A 36 -8.85 -0.07 -12.89
CA PRO A 36 -10.24 0.06 -13.32
C PRO A 36 -10.34 0.49 -14.80
N ALA A 37 -11.25 -0.13 -15.57
CA ALA A 37 -11.37 0.10 -17.02
C ALA A 37 -11.67 1.57 -17.40
N HIS A 38 -12.25 2.36 -16.50
CA HIS A 38 -12.57 3.76 -16.72
C HIS A 38 -11.43 4.73 -16.39
N LEU A 39 -10.26 4.24 -15.94
CA LEU A 39 -9.09 5.04 -15.55
C LEU A 39 -7.84 4.63 -16.36
N PRO A 40 -7.78 4.93 -17.67
CA PRO A 40 -6.69 4.46 -18.54
C PRO A 40 -5.31 5.03 -18.18
N GLN A 41 -5.25 6.18 -17.50
CA GLN A 41 -4.00 6.82 -17.08
C GLN A 41 -3.40 6.20 -15.81
N GLU A 42 -4.17 5.37 -15.09
CA GLU A 42 -3.73 4.72 -13.85
C GLU A 42 -3.37 3.24 -14.06
N GLY A 43 -3.14 2.84 -15.32
CA GLY A 43 -2.70 1.50 -15.70
C GLY A 43 -1.21 1.26 -15.44
N ALA A 44 -0.82 -0.02 -15.55
CA ALA A 44 0.57 -0.47 -15.49
C ALA A 44 0.82 -1.54 -16.57
N GLN A 45 2.08 -1.85 -16.86
CA GLN A 45 2.42 -2.89 -17.85
C GLN A 45 2.17 -4.32 -17.33
N ARG A 46 2.10 -4.52 -16.02
CA ARG A 46 1.86 -5.82 -15.37
C ARG A 46 0.86 -5.70 -14.21
N PRO A 47 -0.04 -6.70 -14.04
CA PRO A 47 -0.87 -6.84 -12.85
C PRO A 47 -0.09 -7.47 -11.68
N GLY A 48 -0.69 -7.47 -10.49
CA GLY A 48 -0.13 -8.10 -9.29
C GLY A 48 0.19 -7.10 -8.19
N HIS A 49 1.04 -7.50 -7.25
CA HIS A 49 1.52 -6.67 -6.14
C HIS A 49 3.04 -6.83 -5.93
N ILE A 50 3.62 -5.99 -5.08
CA ILE A 50 5.04 -6.09 -4.71
C ILE A 50 5.20 -7.34 -3.82
N PRO A 51 6.20 -8.22 -4.04
CA PRO A 51 6.34 -9.46 -3.28
C PRO A 51 6.34 -9.26 -1.77
N GLY A 52 5.58 -10.10 -1.07
CA GLY A 52 5.40 -10.02 0.39
C GLY A 52 4.62 -8.80 0.88
N ALA A 53 3.98 -8.02 -0.01
CA ALA A 53 3.10 -6.94 0.40
C ALA A 53 1.84 -7.45 1.11
N ILE A 54 1.37 -6.67 2.08
CA ILE A 54 0.19 -6.92 2.89
C ILE A 54 -0.97 -6.11 2.29
N SER A 55 -2.10 -6.77 2.03
CA SER A 55 -3.28 -6.10 1.45
C SER A 55 -4.18 -5.53 2.53
N VAL A 56 -4.29 -4.20 2.59
CA VAL A 56 -5.25 -3.50 3.45
C VAL A 56 -5.96 -2.41 2.63
N PRO A 57 -7.10 -2.72 1.97
CA PRO A 57 -7.83 -1.72 1.19
C PRO A 57 -8.13 -0.48 2.04
N TRP A 58 -7.78 0.71 1.51
CA TRP A 58 -7.78 1.96 2.28
C TRP A 58 -9.11 2.25 3.00
N SER A 59 -10.24 1.88 2.37
CA SER A 59 -11.58 2.14 2.89
C SER A 59 -11.89 1.36 4.16
N LYS A 60 -11.15 0.29 4.47
CA LYS A 60 -11.30 -0.43 5.75
C LYS A 60 -10.93 0.44 6.96
N ALA A 61 -10.15 1.50 6.77
CA ALA A 61 -9.78 2.44 7.82
C ALA A 61 -10.79 3.59 8.03
N ALA A 62 -11.87 3.64 7.25
CA ALA A 62 -12.91 4.66 7.34
C ALA A 62 -14.26 4.06 7.76
N ASN A 63 -15.10 4.87 8.39
CA ASN A 63 -16.50 4.59 8.65
C ASN A 63 -17.35 4.92 7.43
N GLU A 64 -18.62 4.49 7.45
CA GLU A 64 -19.58 4.75 6.35
C GLU A 64 -19.82 6.25 6.11
N ASP A 65 -19.70 7.08 7.15
CA ASP A 65 -19.83 8.54 7.07
C ASP A 65 -18.54 9.25 6.59
N GLY A 66 -17.47 8.50 6.31
CA GLY A 66 -16.18 9.00 5.86
C GLY A 66 -15.23 9.45 6.97
N THR A 67 -15.62 9.36 8.25
CA THR A 67 -14.70 9.58 9.37
C THR A 67 -13.69 8.44 9.50
N PHE A 68 -12.53 8.70 10.12
CA PHE A 68 -11.61 7.62 10.49
C PHE A 68 -12.24 6.71 11.55
N LYS A 69 -11.88 5.43 11.52
CA LYS A 69 -12.17 4.50 12.61
C LYS A 69 -11.44 4.87 13.90
N SER A 70 -11.86 4.29 15.02
CA SER A 70 -11.20 4.49 16.31
C SER A 70 -9.77 3.93 16.31
N ASP A 71 -8.89 4.45 17.17
CA ASP A 71 -7.52 3.94 17.30
C ASP A 71 -7.48 2.44 17.61
N GLU A 72 -8.44 1.93 18.39
CA GLU A 72 -8.57 0.50 18.73
C GLU A 72 -8.90 -0.35 17.49
N ASP A 73 -9.90 0.07 16.70
CA ASP A 73 -10.29 -0.61 15.47
C ASP A 73 -9.16 -0.59 14.43
N LEU A 74 -8.48 0.56 14.31
CA LEU A 74 -7.36 0.74 13.38
C LEU A 74 -6.16 -0.12 13.80
N THR A 75 -5.81 -0.14 15.09
CA THR A 75 -4.74 -0.99 15.61
C THR A 75 -5.03 -2.46 15.32
N THR A 76 -6.26 -2.90 15.58
CA THR A 76 -6.70 -4.27 15.31
C THR A 76 -6.65 -4.59 13.81
N LEU A 77 -7.18 -3.70 12.95
CA LEU A 77 -7.19 -3.88 11.50
C LEU A 77 -5.79 -4.16 10.92
N TYR A 78 -4.79 -3.38 11.34
CA TYR A 78 -3.43 -3.52 10.82
C TYR A 78 -2.68 -4.70 11.44
N ALA A 79 -2.91 -4.99 12.73
CA ALA A 79 -2.33 -6.15 13.39
C ALA A 79 -2.84 -7.47 12.79
N ASP A 80 -4.15 -7.59 12.56
CA ASP A 80 -4.78 -8.77 11.95
C ASP A 80 -4.33 -9.00 10.50
N ALA A 81 -4.02 -7.92 9.77
CA ALA A 81 -3.44 -8.00 8.43
C ALA A 81 -1.97 -8.45 8.45
N GLY A 82 -1.33 -8.51 9.62
CA GLY A 82 0.06 -8.93 9.77
C GLY A 82 1.09 -7.81 9.64
N ILE A 83 0.70 -6.54 9.84
CA ILE A 83 1.67 -5.46 9.95
C ILE A 83 2.50 -5.66 11.22
N ASP A 84 3.81 -5.74 11.04
CA ASP A 84 4.78 -5.81 12.13
C ASP A 84 5.06 -4.40 12.66
N GLY A 85 4.58 -4.10 13.87
CA GLY A 85 4.73 -2.78 14.50
C GLY A 85 6.19 -2.34 14.73
N ASP A 86 7.14 -3.28 14.74
CA ASP A 86 8.57 -3.01 14.94
C ASP A 86 9.30 -2.69 13.63
N LYS A 87 8.66 -2.90 12.47
CA LYS A 87 9.23 -2.62 11.16
C LYS A 87 8.79 -1.27 10.61
N ASP A 88 9.70 -0.61 9.90
CA ASP A 88 9.36 0.53 9.05
C ASP A 88 8.31 0.12 7.99
N THR A 89 7.47 1.07 7.60
CA THR A 89 6.33 0.82 6.71
C THR A 89 6.35 1.72 5.48
N ILE A 90 6.04 1.15 4.31
CA ILE A 90 5.79 1.89 3.08
C ILE A 90 4.38 1.53 2.59
N ALA A 91 3.52 2.54 2.43
CA ALA A 91 2.20 2.39 1.84
C ALA A 91 2.22 2.78 0.35
N TYR A 92 1.49 2.06 -0.50
CA TYR A 92 1.34 2.37 -1.92
C TYR A 92 -0.04 1.99 -2.47
N CYS A 93 -0.47 2.65 -3.55
CA CYS A 93 -1.71 2.35 -4.27
C CYS A 93 -1.45 2.30 -5.79
N ARG A 94 -2.20 3.08 -6.60
CA ARG A 94 -1.89 3.26 -8.03
C ARG A 94 -1.05 4.52 -8.29
N ILE A 95 -1.43 5.66 -7.71
CA ILE A 95 -0.78 6.97 -7.94
C ILE A 95 -0.54 7.77 -6.64
N GLY A 96 -0.46 7.11 -5.49
CA GLY A 96 -0.16 7.73 -4.20
C GLY A 96 -1.35 8.34 -3.44
N GLU A 97 -2.55 8.39 -4.04
CA GLU A 97 -3.71 9.11 -3.49
C GLU A 97 -4.33 8.36 -2.30
N ARG A 98 -4.66 7.07 -2.47
CA ARG A 98 -5.22 6.24 -1.39
C ARG A 98 -4.17 5.83 -0.36
N SER A 99 -2.92 5.69 -0.78
CA SER A 99 -1.83 5.38 0.15
C SER A 99 -1.45 6.57 1.03
N SER A 100 -1.68 7.81 0.60
CA SER A 100 -1.55 8.98 1.49
C SER A 100 -2.54 8.94 2.66
N HIS A 101 -3.77 8.46 2.44
CA HIS A 101 -4.75 8.25 3.51
C HIS A 101 -4.27 7.20 4.51
N THR A 102 -3.78 6.05 4.04
CA THR A 102 -3.25 5.00 4.93
C THR A 102 -1.96 5.43 5.63
N TRP A 103 -1.10 6.19 4.96
CA TRP A 103 0.06 6.81 5.58
C TRP A 103 -0.34 7.72 6.75
N PHE A 104 -1.38 8.54 6.57
CA PHE A 104 -1.89 9.42 7.63
C PHE A 104 -2.41 8.60 8.82
N VAL A 105 -3.17 7.54 8.55
CA VAL A 105 -3.68 6.63 9.59
C VAL A 105 -2.54 6.02 10.40
N LEU A 106 -1.55 5.40 9.74
CA LEU A 106 -0.45 4.72 10.43
C LEU A 106 0.45 5.70 11.20
N ARG A 107 0.78 6.85 10.59
CA ARG A 107 1.75 7.79 11.15
C ARG A 107 1.12 8.77 12.14
N GLU A 108 0.03 9.41 11.75
CA GLU A 108 -0.55 10.56 12.46
C GLU A 108 -1.58 10.14 13.50
N LEU A 109 -2.35 9.07 13.24
CA LEU A 109 -3.33 8.54 14.21
C LEU A 109 -2.69 7.49 15.13
N LEU A 110 -2.08 6.46 14.54
CA LEU A 110 -1.49 5.35 15.31
C LEU A 110 -0.05 5.63 15.79
N GLY A 111 0.57 6.73 15.35
CA GLY A 111 1.85 7.18 15.87
C GLY A 111 3.08 6.38 15.42
N HIS A 112 2.97 5.54 14.38
CA HIS A 112 4.11 4.81 13.82
C HIS A 112 5.15 5.80 13.30
N LYS A 113 6.42 5.66 13.72
CA LYS A 113 7.44 6.70 13.48
C LYS A 113 7.95 6.73 12.04
N ASN A 114 8.19 5.56 11.45
CA ASN A 114 8.85 5.40 10.17
C ASN A 114 7.87 4.89 9.11
N VAL A 115 6.93 5.76 8.70
CA VAL A 115 5.99 5.46 7.63
C VAL A 115 6.24 6.39 6.45
N LYS A 116 6.40 5.80 5.27
CA LYS A 116 6.56 6.54 4.01
C LYS A 116 5.41 6.23 3.05
N ASN A 117 5.05 7.23 2.25
CA ASN A 117 4.20 7.04 1.09
C ASN A 117 5.09 6.82 -0.15
N TYR A 118 4.87 5.74 -0.89
CA TYR A 118 5.45 5.54 -2.21
C TYR A 118 4.45 6.02 -3.27
N ASP A 119 4.62 7.28 -3.69
CA ASP A 119 3.67 7.96 -4.57
C ASP A 119 3.72 7.48 -6.03
N GLY A 120 4.90 7.01 -6.50
CA GLY A 120 5.01 6.34 -7.80
C GLY A 120 4.11 5.10 -7.88
N SER A 121 3.94 4.41 -6.75
CA SER A 121 2.90 3.39 -6.56
C SER A 121 2.89 2.33 -7.66
N TRP A 122 1.76 1.67 -7.93
CA TRP A 122 1.69 0.59 -8.91
C TRP A 122 1.84 1.06 -10.36
N THR A 123 1.46 2.30 -10.69
CA THR A 123 1.64 2.83 -12.06
C THR A 123 3.11 2.90 -12.44
N GLU A 124 3.99 3.35 -11.53
CA GLU A 124 5.45 3.26 -11.69
C GLU A 124 5.90 1.80 -11.57
N TYR A 125 5.68 1.14 -10.43
CA TYR A 125 6.26 -0.18 -10.13
C TYR A 125 5.89 -1.26 -11.15
N GLY A 126 4.60 -1.39 -11.47
CA GLY A 126 4.09 -2.36 -12.44
C GLY A 126 4.50 -2.06 -13.88
N SER A 127 5.18 -0.94 -14.13
CA SER A 127 5.75 -0.55 -15.43
C SER A 127 7.29 -0.60 -15.45
N LEU A 128 7.95 -0.90 -14.32
CA LEU A 128 9.40 -1.06 -14.27
C LEU A 128 9.83 -2.37 -14.92
N VAL A 129 10.94 -2.32 -15.65
CA VAL A 129 11.53 -3.52 -16.26
C VAL A 129 12.33 -4.29 -15.20
N GLY A 130 12.05 -5.60 -15.07
CA GLY A 130 12.88 -6.51 -14.29
C GLY A 130 12.69 -6.48 -12.77
N VAL A 131 11.71 -5.73 -12.26
CA VAL A 131 11.34 -5.79 -10.83
C VAL A 131 10.49 -7.03 -10.54
N PRO A 132 10.58 -7.61 -9.33
CA PRO A 132 9.81 -8.79 -8.99
C PRO A 132 8.34 -8.43 -8.73
N ILE A 133 7.42 -9.31 -9.11
CA ILE A 133 5.97 -9.14 -8.95
C ILE A 133 5.40 -10.46 -8.42
N GLU A 134 4.48 -10.37 -7.46
CA GLU A 134 3.71 -11.49 -6.93
C GLU A 134 2.25 -11.42 -7.39
N LEU A 135 1.62 -12.59 -7.56
CA LEU A 135 0.22 -12.76 -7.94
C LEU A 135 -0.48 -13.65 -6.90
N GLY A 136 -1.80 -13.52 -6.80
CA GLY A 136 -2.61 -14.34 -5.90
C GLY A 136 -3.28 -13.52 -4.79
N ASP A 137 -4.30 -14.14 -4.17
CA ASP A 137 -5.08 -13.49 -3.14
C ASP A 137 -4.25 -13.15 -1.89
N PRO A 138 -4.67 -12.12 -1.12
CA PRO A 138 -4.11 -11.87 0.20
C PRO A 138 -4.19 -13.14 1.04
N LYS A 139 -3.11 -13.45 1.77
CA LYS A 139 -3.09 -14.55 2.73
C LYS A 139 -3.85 -14.18 4.00
#